data_AF-A0A7C3CB14-F1
#
_entry.id   AF-A0A7C3CB14-F1
#
_cell.length_a   1.000
_cell.length_b   1.000
_cell.length_c   1.000
_cell.angle_alpha   90.00
_cell.angle_beta   90.00
_cell.angle_gamma   90.00
#
_symmetry.space_group_name_H-M   'P 1'
#
loop_
_entity.id
_entity.type
_entity.pdbx_description
1 polymer ?
#
loop_
_entity_poly.entity_id
_entity_poly.type
_entity_poly.pdbx_seq_one_letter_code
_entity_poly.pdbx_strand_id
1 'polypeptide(L)'
;MKRINLFPLFFLAILFWLQITQTSCTNDHLPEPTPNPLCDSISITYDGLIKPIIDASCASTGCHVVGFPKGDYTTYAQMKSSLNDNGFKKQVIDTKNMPIGTTLTPEEFELLECWALNGYPEN
;
A
#
# COMPACT_ATOMS: atom_id res chain seq x y z
N MET A 1 -23.49 60.36 29.83
CA MET A 1 -23.87 59.27 28.90
C MET A 1 -22.59 58.70 28.28
N LYS A 2 -22.14 57.51 28.70
CA LYS A 2 -20.91 56.88 28.16
C LYS A 2 -21.24 56.16 26.85
N ARG A 3 -20.56 56.50 25.76
CA ARG A 3 -20.68 55.82 24.46
C ARG A 3 -19.88 54.51 24.56
N ILE A 4 -20.57 53.38 24.46
CA ILE A 4 -19.96 52.05 24.45
C ILE A 4 -19.62 51.70 23.00
N ASN A 5 -18.35 51.47 22.70
CA ASN A 5 -17.91 51.07 21.37
C ASN A 5 -18.21 49.58 21.16
N LEU A 6 -19.22 49.27 20.35
CA LEU A 6 -19.66 47.91 20.00
C LEU A 6 -18.77 47.19 18.98
N PHE A 7 -17.77 47.88 18.43
CA PHE A 7 -16.87 47.36 17.39
C PHE A 7 -16.10 46.08 17.75
N PRO A 8 -15.53 45.91 18.97
CA PRO A 8 -14.78 44.69 19.31
C PRO A 8 -15.70 43.48 19.54
N LEU A 9 -16.97 43.72 19.91
CA LEU A 9 -17.99 42.68 20.08
C LEU A 9 -18.41 42.08 18.72
N PHE A 10 -18.52 42.93 17.69
CA PHE A 10 -18.75 42.45 16.32
C PHE A 10 -17.55 41.67 15.77
N PHE A 11 -16.32 42.12 16.07
CA PHE A 11 -15.10 41.46 15.61
C PHE A 11 -14.92 40.05 16.23
N LEU A 12 -15.23 39.91 17.53
CA LEU A 12 -15.23 38.62 18.22
C LEU A 12 -16.33 37.67 17.71
N ALA A 13 -17.51 38.18 17.37
CA ALA A 13 -18.60 37.38 16.83
C ALA A 13 -18.27 36.81 15.43
N ILE A 14 -17.57 37.58 14.59
CA ILE A 14 -17.15 37.16 13.24
C ILE A 14 -16.06 36.07 13.33
N LEU A 15 -15.10 36.19 14.26
CA LEU A 15 -14.07 35.18 14.48
C LEU A 15 -14.64 33.86 14.99
N PHE A 16 -15.71 33.90 15.80
CA PHE A 16 -16.40 32.70 16.29
C PHE A 16 -17.21 32.00 15.18
N TRP A 17 -17.77 32.75 14.23
CA TRP A 17 -18.50 32.20 13.07
C TRP A 17 -17.60 31.50 12.05
N LEU A 18 -16.32 31.91 11.92
CA LEU A 18 -15.37 31.30 10.98
C LEU A 18 -14.89 29.88 11.39
N GLN A 19 -15.15 29.44 12.62
CA GLN A 19 -14.68 28.14 13.13
C GLN A 19 -15.62 26.96 12.82
N ILE A 20 -16.77 27.20 12.19
CA ILE A 20 -17.85 26.18 12.03
C ILE A 20 -17.70 25.33 10.74
N THR A 21 -16.74 25.60 9.85
CA THR A 21 -16.68 24.95 8.52
C THR A 21 -15.79 23.70 8.41
N GLN A 22 -15.40 23.05 9.51
CA GLN A 22 -14.45 21.93 9.49
C GLN A 22 -15.10 20.54 9.69
N THR A 23 -16.19 20.22 8.96
CA THR A 23 -16.72 18.83 8.94
C THR A 23 -16.92 18.34 7.51
N SER A 24 -15.81 18.09 6.81
CA SER A 24 -15.80 17.27 5.60
C SER A 24 -14.87 16.07 5.81
N CYS A 25 -15.30 15.13 6.67
CA CYS A 25 -14.81 13.76 6.59
C CYS A 25 -15.67 13.05 5.55
N THR A 26 -15.08 12.70 4.41
CA THR A 26 -15.71 11.76 3.47
C THR A 26 -15.48 10.36 4.04
N ASN A 27 -16.57 9.65 4.35
CA ASN A 27 -16.48 8.23 4.69
C ASN A 27 -16.37 7.46 3.36
N ASP A 28 -15.18 7.48 2.77
CA ASP A 28 -14.87 6.59 1.67
C ASP A 28 -14.77 5.17 2.23
N HIS A 29 -15.90 4.47 2.28
CA HIS A 29 -15.92 3.05 2.56
C HIS A 29 -15.29 2.34 1.37
N LEU A 30 -14.01 1.97 1.53
CA LEU A 30 -13.41 0.96 0.67
C LEU A 30 -14.27 -0.31 0.79
N PRO A 31 -14.55 -1.01 -0.32
CA PRO A 31 -15.24 -2.29 -0.25
C PRO A 31 -14.49 -3.21 0.71
N GLU A 32 -15.24 -3.85 1.61
CA GLU A 32 -14.71 -4.87 2.51
C GLU A 32 -13.92 -5.90 1.67
N PRO A 33 -12.69 -6.25 2.08
CA PRO A 33 -11.92 -7.27 1.37
C PRO A 33 -12.75 -8.55 1.33
N THR A 34 -12.96 -9.10 0.13
CA THR A 34 -13.64 -10.38 -0.03
C THR A 34 -12.83 -11.45 0.70
N PRO A 35 -13.45 -12.25 1.59
CA PRO A 35 -12.72 -13.32 2.28
C PRO A 35 -12.05 -14.22 1.24
N ASN A 36 -10.72 -14.32 1.30
CA ASN A 36 -9.98 -15.32 0.56
C ASN A 36 -9.58 -16.40 1.57
N PRO A 37 -10.21 -17.59 1.52
CA PRO A 37 -9.94 -18.67 2.46
C PRO A 37 -8.47 -19.07 2.54
N LEU A 38 -7.71 -18.91 1.46
CA LEU A 38 -6.27 -19.18 1.45
C LEU A 38 -5.52 -18.10 2.26
N CYS A 39 -5.80 -16.82 2.01
CA CYS A 39 -5.19 -15.72 2.76
C CYS A 39 -5.50 -15.78 4.27
N ASP A 40 -6.67 -16.31 4.64
CA ASP A 40 -7.14 -16.37 6.03
C ASP A 40 -6.69 -17.63 6.78
N SER A 41 -6.25 -18.69 6.07
CA SER A 41 -5.97 -20.00 6.66
C SER A 41 -4.50 -20.31 6.87
N ILE A 42 -3.59 -19.61 6.18
CA ILE A 42 -2.14 -19.85 6.27
C ILE A 42 -1.38 -18.56 6.51
N SER A 43 -0.33 -18.65 7.34
CA SER A 43 0.61 -17.56 7.51
C SER A 43 1.57 -17.52 6.31
N ILE A 44 1.36 -16.56 5.42
CA ILE A 44 2.16 -16.37 4.21
C ILE A 44 3.20 -15.31 4.50
N THR A 45 4.48 -15.69 4.45
CA THR A 45 5.61 -14.82 4.79
C THR A 45 6.66 -14.87 3.69
N TYR A 46 7.52 -13.85 3.65
CA TYR A 46 8.60 -13.78 2.66
C TYR A 46 9.46 -15.04 2.72
N ASP A 47 9.99 -15.35 3.91
CA ASP A 47 10.90 -16.47 4.11
C ASP A 47 10.23 -17.84 3.97
N GLY A 48 8.92 -17.92 4.26
CA GLY A 48 8.16 -19.16 4.21
C GLY A 48 7.76 -19.59 2.81
N LEU A 49 7.03 -18.74 2.08
CA LEU A 49 6.34 -19.14 0.84
C LEU A 49 6.66 -18.26 -0.37
N ILE A 50 7.05 -17.00 -0.16
CA ILE A 50 7.14 -16.03 -1.24
C ILE A 50 8.52 -15.98 -1.87
N LYS A 51 9.59 -16.14 -1.08
CA LYS A 51 10.96 -16.09 -1.58
C LYS A 51 11.20 -17.04 -2.78
N PRO A 52 10.76 -18.30 -2.77
CA PRO A 52 10.91 -19.18 -3.94
C PRO A 52 10.26 -18.62 -5.21
N ILE A 53 9.10 -17.97 -5.09
CA ILE A 53 8.37 -17.36 -6.21
C ILE A 53 9.14 -16.15 -6.73
N ILE A 54 9.62 -15.28 -5.82
CA ILE A 54 10.43 -14.10 -6.17
C ILE A 54 11.73 -14.52 -6.86
N ASP A 55 12.43 -15.52 -6.35
CA ASP A 55 13.70 -16.00 -6.91
C ASP A 55 13.49 -16.61 -8.31
N ALA A 56 12.41 -17.36 -8.50
CA ALA A 56 12.11 -18.01 -9.78
C ALA A 56 11.57 -17.04 -10.85
N SER A 57 10.75 -16.08 -10.44
CA SER A 57 9.94 -15.28 -11.36
C SER A 57 10.34 -13.81 -11.44
N CYS A 58 11.09 -13.28 -10.48
CA CYS A 58 11.42 -11.86 -10.41
C CYS A 58 12.93 -11.60 -10.38
N ALA A 59 13.66 -12.14 -9.39
CA ALA A 59 15.08 -11.93 -9.14
C ALA A 59 15.97 -12.84 -10.00
N SER A 60 15.67 -12.90 -11.29
CA SER A 60 16.39 -13.71 -12.27
C SER A 60 17.54 -12.92 -12.93
N THR A 61 18.52 -13.61 -13.52
CA THR A 61 19.67 -12.92 -14.14
C THR A 61 19.22 -11.88 -15.17
N GLY A 62 19.54 -10.61 -14.90
CA GLY A 62 19.18 -9.48 -15.77
C GLY A 62 17.85 -8.79 -15.44
N CYS A 63 17.08 -9.29 -14.47
CA CYS A 63 15.80 -8.72 -14.05
C CYS A 63 15.74 -8.72 -12.51
N HIS A 64 15.56 -7.54 -11.91
CA HIS A 64 15.44 -7.35 -10.46
C HIS A 64 16.53 -8.00 -9.57
N VAL A 65 17.78 -7.95 -10.03
CA VAL A 65 18.96 -8.34 -9.25
C VAL A 65 19.79 -7.12 -8.84
N VAL A 66 20.87 -7.33 -8.08
CA VAL A 66 21.82 -6.28 -7.68
C VAL A 66 22.22 -5.42 -8.88
N GLY A 67 22.02 -4.10 -8.77
CA GLY A 67 22.33 -3.14 -9.81
C GLY A 67 21.25 -2.97 -10.89
N PHE A 68 20.12 -3.67 -10.80
CA PHE A 68 19.02 -3.48 -11.74
C PHE A 68 18.28 -2.14 -11.48
N PRO A 69 18.05 -1.30 -12.51
CA PRO A 69 17.48 0.04 -12.31
C PRO A 69 16.05 0.07 -11.77
N LYS A 70 15.31 -1.04 -11.84
CA LYS A 70 13.92 -1.13 -11.36
C LYS A 70 13.79 -1.87 -10.03
N GLY A 71 14.86 -1.87 -9.23
CA GLY A 71 14.89 -2.46 -7.89
C GLY A 71 15.58 -3.82 -7.87
N ASP A 72 16.13 -4.17 -6.71
CA ASP A 72 16.81 -5.43 -6.44
C ASP A 72 15.93 -6.29 -5.51
N TYR A 73 15.50 -7.46 -6.00
CA TYR A 73 14.59 -8.35 -5.29
C TYR A 73 15.30 -9.61 -4.75
N THR A 74 16.64 -9.61 -4.72
CA THR A 74 17.43 -10.74 -4.22
C THR A 74 17.25 -11.02 -2.73
N THR A 75 16.80 -10.01 -1.96
CA THR A 75 16.50 -10.12 -0.53
C THR A 75 15.30 -9.26 -0.18
N TYR A 76 14.57 -9.63 0.88
CA TYR A 76 13.45 -8.84 1.38
C TYR A 76 13.85 -7.39 1.72
N ALA A 77 15.02 -7.22 2.34
CA ALA A 77 15.54 -5.90 2.71
C ALA A 77 15.67 -4.96 1.50
N GLN A 78 16.12 -5.48 0.35
CA GLN A 78 16.24 -4.70 -0.88
C GLN A 78 14.88 -4.43 -1.54
N MET A 79 13.91 -5.34 -1.37
CA MET A 79 12.54 -5.14 -1.86
C MET A 79 11.78 -4.07 -1.10
N LYS A 80 12.12 -3.78 0.17
CA LYS A 80 11.34 -2.87 1.05
C LYS A 80 10.96 -1.55 0.40
N SER A 81 11.83 -0.94 -0.40
CA SER A 81 11.50 0.29 -1.11
C SER A 81 10.29 0.12 -2.04
N SER A 82 10.30 -0.93 -2.86
CA SER A 82 9.24 -1.26 -3.82
C SER A 82 7.96 -1.81 -3.18
N LEU A 83 8.07 -2.35 -1.96
CA LEU A 83 6.92 -2.78 -1.16
C LEU A 83 6.24 -1.55 -0.53
N ASN A 84 7.02 -0.65 0.07
CA ASN A 84 6.50 0.53 0.77
C ASN A 84 5.92 1.59 -0.17
N ASP A 85 6.42 1.72 -1.40
CA ASP A 85 5.90 2.67 -2.39
C ASP A 85 4.73 2.11 -3.22
N ASN A 86 4.24 0.91 -2.88
CA ASN A 86 3.25 0.14 -3.64
C ASN A 86 3.65 -0.22 -5.08
N GLY A 87 4.92 -0.05 -5.46
CA GLY A 87 5.44 -0.38 -6.78
C GLY A 87 5.25 -1.86 -7.11
N PHE A 88 5.53 -2.75 -6.14
CA PHE A 88 5.32 -4.18 -6.28
C PHE A 88 3.85 -4.52 -6.57
N LYS A 89 2.93 -4.15 -5.66
CA LYS A 89 1.49 -4.40 -5.82
C LYS A 89 0.95 -3.85 -7.14
N LYS A 90 1.36 -2.62 -7.48
CA LYS A 90 0.93 -1.99 -8.73
C LYS A 90 1.30 -2.84 -9.94
N GLN A 91 2.55 -3.28 -10.06
CA GLN A 91 3.01 -4.00 -11.26
C GLN A 91 2.55 -5.46 -11.28
N VAL A 92 2.63 -6.16 -10.15
CA VAL A 92 2.41 -7.61 -10.07
C VAL A 92 0.92 -7.94 -9.89
N ILE A 93 0.21 -7.21 -9.03
CA ILE A 93 -1.17 -7.54 -8.64
C ILE A 93 -2.17 -6.73 -9.46
N ASP A 94 -2.01 -5.40 -9.50
CA ASP A 94 -3.03 -4.51 -10.08
C ASP A 94 -2.94 -4.49 -11.62
N THR A 95 -1.75 -4.25 -12.19
CA THR A 95 -1.56 -4.17 -13.65
C THR A 95 -1.14 -5.49 -14.29
N LYS A 96 -0.66 -6.46 -13.51
CA LYS A 96 -0.24 -7.80 -13.96
C LYS A 96 0.69 -7.78 -15.18
N ASN A 97 1.58 -6.79 -15.23
CA ASN A 97 2.56 -6.62 -16.32
C ASN A 97 3.97 -7.09 -15.92
N MET A 98 4.13 -7.52 -14.66
CA MET A 98 5.27 -8.25 -14.17
C MET A 98 4.82 -9.62 -13.67
N PRO A 99 5.65 -10.66 -13.82
CA PRO A 99 7.00 -10.62 -14.39
C PRO A 99 7.04 -10.58 -15.93
N ILE A 100 8.13 -10.07 -16.51
CA ILE A 100 8.37 -10.06 -17.97
C ILE A 100 9.08 -11.36 -18.37
N GLY A 101 8.61 -12.01 -19.43
CA GLY A 101 9.27 -13.19 -20.03
C GLY A 101 9.00 -14.51 -19.31
N THR A 102 8.30 -14.48 -18.18
CA THR A 102 7.74 -15.65 -17.50
C THR A 102 6.30 -15.35 -17.07
N THR A 103 5.60 -16.32 -16.53
CA THR A 103 4.22 -16.18 -16.07
C THR A 103 4.07 -16.87 -14.73
N LEU A 104 3.38 -16.20 -13.80
CA LEU A 104 3.01 -16.79 -12.51
C LEU A 104 1.90 -17.82 -12.73
N THR A 105 2.00 -18.96 -12.06
CA THR A 105 0.86 -19.86 -11.93
C THR A 105 -0.28 -19.17 -11.16
N PRO A 106 -1.54 -19.61 -11.31
CA PRO A 106 -2.65 -19.09 -10.53
C PRO A 106 -2.39 -19.13 -9.02
N GLU A 107 -1.80 -20.23 -8.54
CA GLU A 107 -1.48 -20.44 -7.13
C GLU A 107 -0.37 -19.49 -6.65
N GLU A 108 0.68 -19.27 -7.44
CA GLU A 108 1.74 -18.30 -7.10
C GLU A 108 1.21 -16.87 -7.07
N PHE A 109 0.35 -16.52 -8.04
CA PHE A 109 -0.29 -15.21 -8.06
C PHE A 109 -1.14 -14.99 -6.80
N GLU A 110 -1.92 -15.99 -6.41
CA GLU A 110 -2.75 -15.93 -5.21
C GLU A 110 -1.91 -15.78 -3.93
N LEU A 111 -0.79 -16.51 -3.82
CA LEU A 111 0.14 -16.36 -2.70
C LEU A 111 0.71 -14.93 -2.61
N LEU A 112 1.12 -14.35 -3.74
CA LEU A 112 1.64 -12.98 -3.79
C LEU A 112 0.57 -11.93 -3.48
N GLU A 113 -0.67 -12.15 -3.93
CA GLU A 113 -1.82 -11.30 -3.62
C GLU A 113 -2.13 -11.33 -2.12
N CYS A 114 -2.22 -12.52 -1.53
CA CYS A 114 -2.43 -12.67 -0.08
C CYS A 114 -1.30 -12.05 0.74
N TRP A 115 -0.04 -12.24 0.32
CA TRP A 115 1.11 -11.66 1.00
C TRP A 115 1.06 -10.11 0.96
N ALA A 116 0.67 -9.54 -0.18
CA ALA A 116 0.48 -8.10 -0.31
C ALA A 116 -0.68 -7.57 0.54
N LEU A 117 -1.80 -8.30 0.60
CA LEU A 117 -2.95 -7.96 1.44
C LEU A 117 -2.60 -7.94 2.93
N ASN A 118 -1.70 -8.84 3.37
CA ASN A 118 -1.24 -8.92 4.75
C ASN A 118 -0.08 -7.96 5.09
N GLY A 119 0.27 -7.04 4.18
CA GLY A 119 1.29 -6.02 4.45
C GLY A 119 2.73 -6.53 4.36
N TYR A 120 2.97 -7.56 3.55
CA TYR A 120 4.29 -8.10 3.24
C TYR A 120 5.08 -8.62 4.48
N PRO A 121 4.51 -9.50 5.32
CA PRO A 121 5.26 -10.05 6.45
C PRO A 121 6.53 -10.78 5.98
N GLU A 122 7.64 -10.52 6.66
CA GLU A 122 8.94 -11.14 6.35
C GLU A 122 9.03 -12.56 6.92
N ASN A 123 8.62 -12.73 8.19
CA ASN A 123 8.72 -13.95 8.99
C ASN A 123 7.37 -14.40 9.55
#